data_AF-A0A0F7PGS9-F1
#
_entry.id   AF-A0A0F7PGS9-F1
#
_cell.length_a   1.000
_cell.length_b   1.000
_cell.length_c   1.000
_cell.angle_alpha   90.00
_cell.angle_beta   90.00
_cell.angle_gamma   90.00
#
_symmetry.space_group_name_H-M   'P 1'
#
loop_
_entity.id
_entity.type
_entity.pdbx_description
1 polymer ?
#
loop_
_entity_poly.entity_id
_entity_poly.type
_entity_poly.pdbx_seq_one_letter_code
_entity_poly.pdbx_strand_id
1 'polypeptide(L)'
;MLKFPKSAALAVVAMAAFAAPAFADGDIDAGEKVFKKCKACHAVGEGAKHRVGPELNELFGREAGSAEGYKYSKAMIEAGDGGLVWDATTLTEYLIKPKDMIKGTKMAFAGLKKDDDIANVLAYLKSYSAEQAAAAEAVVEAEPVETAEAAPAAEEPATEPAMAVEASQGAFGLGRVAMPDEISAWDIDIRPDGTGLPEGKGTVAQGEPIYSDNCAVCHGDFGEGAGRWPVLAGGQDSLLRDRPVKTIGSYWPYLSTVFDYVRRAMPFGDARSLSDDDVYALTAYLMYLNDIVDDEEFELSKANFASIRLPNEDNFIPDDRLSEPHYAKGLEPCMSDCKPGPVEITARAQIIDVTPEGEGDENSGGGID
;
A
#
# COMPACT_ATOMS: atom_id res chain seq x y z
N MET A 1 -81.32 28.01 -15.48
CA MET A 1 -80.71 27.57 -16.75
C MET A 1 -80.05 28.79 -17.36
N LEU A 2 -78.72 28.88 -17.44
CA LEU A 2 -78.01 29.68 -18.44
C LEU A 2 -76.54 29.26 -18.42
N LYS A 3 -76.07 28.76 -19.56
CA LYS A 3 -74.74 28.18 -19.82
C LYS A 3 -73.70 29.30 -19.99
N PHE A 4 -72.56 29.19 -19.32
CA PHE A 4 -71.36 29.99 -19.64
C PHE A 4 -70.59 29.38 -20.83
N PRO A 5 -70.06 30.19 -21.76
CA PRO A 5 -69.27 29.72 -22.89
C PRO A 5 -67.79 29.58 -22.53
N LYS A 6 -67.13 28.71 -23.31
CA LYS A 6 -65.71 28.36 -23.26
C LYS A 6 -64.86 29.46 -23.87
N SER A 7 -63.81 29.89 -23.18
CA SER A 7 -62.65 30.59 -23.76
C SER A 7 -61.40 29.78 -23.46
N ALA A 8 -60.82 29.19 -24.49
CA ALA A 8 -59.55 28.47 -24.43
C ALA A 8 -58.39 29.48 -24.47
N ALA A 9 -57.60 29.55 -23.41
CA ALA A 9 -56.33 30.24 -23.38
C ALA A 9 -55.24 29.26 -23.86
N LEU A 10 -54.52 29.64 -24.92
CA LEU A 10 -53.36 28.92 -25.44
C LEU A 10 -52.18 29.18 -24.49
N ALA A 11 -51.83 28.19 -23.66
CA ALA A 11 -50.64 28.23 -22.83
C ALA A 11 -49.44 27.75 -23.66
N VAL A 12 -48.51 28.66 -23.97
CA VAL A 12 -47.20 28.33 -24.52
C VAL A 12 -46.37 27.71 -23.39
N VAL A 13 -46.21 26.39 -23.43
CA VAL A 13 -45.28 25.66 -22.56
C VAL A 13 -43.89 25.82 -23.16
N ALA A 14 -43.05 26.64 -22.52
CA ALA A 14 -41.63 26.68 -22.80
C ALA A 14 -41.01 25.35 -22.35
N MET A 15 -40.62 24.52 -23.32
CA MET A 15 -39.89 23.28 -23.07
C MET A 15 -38.44 23.65 -22.73
N ALA A 16 -38.14 23.75 -21.44
CA ALA A 16 -36.77 23.83 -20.96
C ALA A 16 -36.12 22.46 -21.21
N ALA A 17 -35.22 22.40 -22.20
CA ALA A 17 -34.37 21.25 -22.40
C ALA A 17 -33.45 21.11 -21.16
N PHE A 18 -33.75 20.11 -20.33
CA PHE A 18 -32.79 19.62 -19.34
C PHE A 18 -31.69 18.89 -20.10
N ALA A 19 -30.52 19.52 -20.22
CA ALA A 19 -29.31 18.81 -20.60
C ALA A 19 -29.00 17.80 -19.49
N ALA A 20 -29.15 16.51 -19.77
CA ALA A 20 -28.57 15.47 -18.92
C ALA A 20 -27.03 15.59 -18.98
N PRO A 21 -26.31 15.42 -17.87
CA PRO A 21 -24.86 15.33 -17.93
C PRO A 21 -24.49 14.09 -18.74
N ALA A 22 -23.87 14.30 -19.89
CA ALA A 22 -23.19 13.23 -20.60
C ALA A 22 -21.96 12.86 -19.75
N PHE A 23 -22.00 11.70 -19.09
CA PHE A 23 -20.78 11.09 -18.60
C PHE A 23 -19.96 10.73 -19.84
N ALA A 24 -18.76 11.30 -19.95
CA ALA A 24 -17.81 10.89 -20.97
C ALA A 24 -17.53 9.39 -20.80
N ASP A 25 -17.61 8.62 -21.88
CA ASP A 25 -17.17 7.21 -21.86
C ASP A 25 -15.67 7.18 -21.52
N GLY A 26 -15.32 6.49 -20.43
CA GLY A 26 -13.95 6.40 -19.94
C GLY A 26 -13.03 5.60 -20.87
N ASP A 27 -11.73 5.81 -20.71
CA ASP A 27 -10.67 5.10 -21.42
C ASP A 27 -10.35 3.76 -20.70
N ILE A 28 -10.49 2.65 -21.42
CA ILE A 28 -10.27 1.29 -20.91
C ILE A 28 -8.79 1.06 -20.53
N ASP A 29 -7.84 1.55 -21.33
CA ASP A 29 -6.41 1.38 -21.09
C ASP A 29 -5.95 2.22 -19.89
N ALA A 30 -6.53 3.41 -19.73
CA ALA A 30 -6.37 4.20 -18.51
C ALA A 30 -7.03 3.51 -17.32
N GLY A 31 -8.20 2.91 -17.52
CA GLY A 31 -8.96 2.17 -16.52
C GLY A 31 -8.22 0.96 -15.97
N GLU A 32 -7.52 0.22 -16.82
CA GLU A 32 -6.65 -0.89 -16.39
C GLU A 32 -5.55 -0.39 -15.43
N LYS A 33 -4.99 0.80 -15.68
CA LYS A 33 -3.99 1.41 -14.79
C LYS A 33 -4.61 1.80 -13.45
N VAL A 34 -5.82 2.34 -13.44
CA VAL A 34 -6.56 2.64 -12.19
C VAL A 34 -6.87 1.34 -11.43
N PHE A 35 -7.25 0.28 -12.15
CA PHE A 35 -7.57 -1.03 -11.59
C PHE A 35 -6.40 -1.68 -10.83
N LYS A 36 -5.16 -1.24 -11.04
CA LYS A 36 -4.01 -1.66 -10.21
C LYS A 36 -4.25 -1.43 -8.72
N LYS A 37 -5.00 -0.38 -8.35
CA LYS A 37 -5.43 -0.08 -6.96
C LYS A 37 -6.40 -1.14 -6.41
N CYS A 38 -7.10 -1.86 -7.28
CA CYS A 38 -8.10 -2.87 -6.93
C CYS A 38 -7.55 -4.30 -7.00
N LYS A 39 -6.50 -4.54 -7.80
CA LYS A 39 -5.95 -5.87 -8.16
C LYS A 39 -5.40 -6.68 -6.97
N ALA A 40 -5.05 -6.02 -5.87
CA ALA A 40 -4.65 -6.70 -4.63
C ALA A 40 -5.83 -7.49 -4.02
N CYS A 41 -7.04 -6.93 -4.08
CA CYS A 41 -8.22 -7.49 -3.44
C CYS A 41 -9.19 -8.16 -4.42
N HIS A 42 -9.22 -7.72 -5.67
CA HIS A 42 -10.16 -8.17 -6.68
C HIS A 42 -9.45 -8.79 -7.89
N ALA A 43 -10.17 -9.68 -8.57
CA ALA A 43 -9.75 -10.28 -9.83
C ALA A 43 -10.84 -10.06 -10.88
N VAL A 44 -10.41 -9.90 -12.14
CA VAL A 44 -11.26 -9.82 -13.34
C VAL A 44 -10.65 -10.68 -14.45
N GLY A 45 -11.48 -11.08 -15.42
CA GLY A 45 -11.09 -11.89 -16.57
C GLY A 45 -11.31 -13.39 -16.38
N GLU A 46 -10.85 -14.16 -17.37
CA GLU A 46 -11.02 -15.61 -17.40
C GLU A 46 -10.37 -16.29 -16.20
N GLY A 47 -11.14 -17.11 -15.48
CA GLY A 47 -10.66 -17.83 -14.30
C GLY A 47 -10.44 -16.95 -13.06
N ALA A 48 -11.01 -15.73 -13.01
CA ALA A 48 -11.00 -14.89 -11.83
C ALA A 48 -11.58 -15.63 -10.60
N LYS A 49 -10.91 -15.51 -9.46
CA LYS A 49 -11.32 -16.11 -8.19
C LYS A 49 -11.52 -15.02 -7.15
N HIS A 50 -12.43 -15.25 -6.21
CA HIS A 50 -12.53 -14.44 -5.00
C HIS A 50 -11.22 -14.41 -4.23
N ARG A 51 -10.89 -13.25 -3.67
CA ARG A 51 -9.71 -13.04 -2.82
C ARG A 51 -10.14 -12.32 -1.54
N VAL A 52 -9.48 -11.22 -1.19
CA VAL A 52 -9.90 -10.30 -0.13
C VAL A 52 -11.26 -9.68 -0.45
N GLY A 53 -11.55 -9.44 -1.74
CA GLY A 53 -12.84 -9.03 -2.29
C GLY A 53 -13.43 -10.08 -3.25
N PRO A 54 -14.71 -9.93 -3.64
CA PRO A 54 -15.31 -10.77 -4.67
C PRO A 54 -14.62 -10.56 -6.03
N GLU A 55 -14.81 -11.50 -6.96
CA GLU A 55 -14.41 -11.26 -8.34
C GLU A 55 -15.38 -10.24 -8.97
N LEU A 56 -14.92 -9.51 -9.98
CA LEU A 56 -15.65 -8.36 -10.55
C LEU A 56 -16.08 -8.56 -12.01
N ASN A 57 -16.16 -9.80 -12.49
CA ASN A 57 -16.83 -10.10 -13.75
C ASN A 57 -18.35 -9.99 -13.57
N GLU A 58 -19.05 -9.65 -14.65
CA GLU A 58 -20.51 -9.46 -14.67
C GLU A 58 -20.99 -8.59 -13.49
N LEU A 59 -20.25 -7.50 -13.22
CA LEU A 59 -20.53 -6.62 -12.11
C LEU A 59 -21.72 -5.72 -12.41
N PHE A 60 -21.83 -5.19 -13.62
CA PHE A 60 -22.90 -4.29 -14.01
C PHE A 60 -24.23 -5.06 -14.13
N GLY A 61 -25.25 -4.59 -13.42
CA GLY A 61 -26.56 -5.24 -13.26
C GLY A 61 -26.64 -6.23 -12.10
N ARG A 62 -25.51 -6.55 -11.44
CA ARG A 62 -25.48 -7.49 -10.31
C ARG A 62 -25.96 -6.84 -9.03
N GLU A 63 -26.79 -7.56 -8.28
CA GLU A 63 -27.24 -7.13 -6.95
C GLU A 63 -26.04 -7.04 -5.99
N ALA A 64 -26.01 -6.01 -5.15
CA ALA A 64 -24.94 -5.84 -4.18
C ALA A 64 -24.90 -7.01 -3.18
N GLY A 65 -23.71 -7.55 -2.90
CA GLY A 65 -23.58 -8.66 -1.94
C GLY A 65 -24.01 -10.04 -2.44
N SER A 66 -24.21 -10.22 -3.76
CA SER A 66 -24.79 -11.45 -4.33
C SER A 66 -23.82 -12.39 -5.05
N ALA A 67 -22.53 -12.05 -5.19
CA ALA A 67 -21.59 -12.94 -5.90
C ALA A 67 -21.47 -14.31 -5.20
N GLU A 68 -21.74 -15.36 -5.96
CA GLU A 68 -21.80 -16.73 -5.45
C GLU A 68 -20.46 -17.16 -4.85
N GLY A 69 -20.46 -17.81 -3.69
CA GLY A 69 -19.24 -18.33 -3.07
C GLY A 69 -18.39 -17.30 -2.32
N TYR A 70 -18.76 -16.01 -2.32
CA TYR A 70 -18.09 -14.98 -1.52
C TYR A 70 -18.85 -14.61 -0.23
N LYS A 71 -18.13 -14.43 0.88
CA LYS A 71 -18.72 -14.10 2.19
C LYS A 71 -18.72 -12.59 2.46
N TYR A 72 -19.82 -11.95 2.11
CA TYR A 72 -20.04 -10.50 2.29
C TYR A 72 -20.16 -10.06 3.76
N SER A 73 -20.17 -8.74 3.98
CA SER A 73 -20.58 -8.16 5.26
C SER A 73 -22.10 -8.15 5.37
N LYS A 74 -22.62 -8.13 6.60
CA LYS A 74 -24.07 -8.04 6.82
C LYS A 74 -24.65 -6.78 6.17
N ALA A 75 -23.96 -5.65 6.29
CA ALA A 75 -24.40 -4.38 5.69
C ALA A 75 -24.46 -4.42 4.16
N MET A 76 -23.52 -5.11 3.50
CA MET A 76 -23.53 -5.24 2.03
C MET A 76 -24.69 -6.12 1.55
N ILE A 77 -24.99 -7.21 2.27
CA ILE A 77 -26.14 -8.06 1.98
C ILE A 77 -27.44 -7.28 2.17
N GLU A 78 -27.59 -6.57 3.30
CA GLU A 78 -28.77 -5.74 3.57
C GLU A 78 -28.96 -4.60 2.54
N ALA A 79 -27.87 -4.06 1.99
CA ALA A 79 -27.94 -3.08 0.91
C ALA A 79 -28.49 -3.71 -0.39
N GLY A 80 -28.03 -4.91 -0.75
CA GLY A 80 -28.56 -5.70 -1.86
C GLY A 80 -30.03 -6.05 -1.71
N ASP A 81 -30.41 -6.61 -0.55
CA ASP A 81 -31.80 -6.91 -0.18
C ASP A 81 -32.70 -5.65 -0.22
N GLY A 82 -32.11 -4.48 0.06
CA GLY A 82 -32.74 -3.17 -0.03
C GLY A 82 -32.88 -2.60 -1.45
N GLY A 83 -32.42 -3.34 -2.47
CA GLY A 83 -32.53 -3.00 -3.88
C GLY A 83 -31.30 -2.33 -4.49
N LEU A 84 -30.13 -2.34 -3.82
CA LEU A 84 -28.90 -1.81 -4.40
C LEU A 84 -28.39 -2.74 -5.51
N VAL A 85 -28.39 -2.23 -6.75
CA VAL A 85 -27.85 -2.90 -7.94
C VAL A 85 -26.65 -2.11 -8.44
N TRP A 86 -25.60 -2.81 -8.86
CA TRP A 86 -24.42 -2.16 -9.41
C TRP A 86 -24.64 -1.68 -10.84
N ASP A 87 -24.64 -0.37 -11.02
CA ASP A 87 -24.65 0.33 -12.30
C ASP A 87 -23.59 1.44 -12.28
N ALA A 88 -23.46 2.21 -13.37
CA ALA A 88 -22.47 3.27 -13.43
C ALA A 88 -22.63 4.31 -12.31
N THR A 89 -23.87 4.63 -11.92
CA THR A 89 -24.17 5.65 -10.91
C THR A 89 -23.83 5.14 -9.50
N THR A 90 -24.36 3.99 -9.12
CA THR A 90 -24.14 3.38 -7.82
C THR A 90 -22.68 2.95 -7.62
N LEU A 91 -22.01 2.46 -8.66
CA LEU A 91 -20.57 2.18 -8.60
C LEU A 91 -19.76 3.48 -8.49
N THR A 92 -20.14 4.56 -9.15
CA THR A 92 -19.47 5.86 -8.98
C THR A 92 -19.55 6.31 -7.52
N GLU A 93 -20.76 6.34 -6.95
CA GLU A 93 -20.97 6.72 -5.55
C GLU A 93 -20.19 5.80 -4.60
N TYR A 94 -20.23 4.50 -4.86
CA TYR A 94 -19.54 3.53 -4.03
C TYR A 94 -18.03 3.68 -4.11
N LEU A 95 -17.46 3.89 -5.30
CA LEU A 95 -16.02 4.03 -5.51
C LEU A 95 -15.48 5.36 -4.99
N ILE A 96 -16.31 6.40 -4.78
CA ILE A 96 -15.88 7.65 -4.14
C ILE A 96 -15.62 7.42 -2.65
N LYS A 97 -16.51 6.69 -1.95
CA LYS A 97 -16.32 6.40 -0.52
C LYS A 97 -17.19 5.23 -0.03
N PRO A 98 -16.71 3.98 -0.14
CA PRO A 98 -17.50 2.77 0.16
C PRO A 98 -18.09 2.72 1.57
N LYS A 99 -17.31 3.14 2.58
CA LYS A 99 -17.73 3.12 3.99
C LYS A 99 -18.77 4.18 4.33
N ASP A 100 -18.86 5.25 3.55
CA ASP A 100 -19.89 6.28 3.74
C ASP A 100 -21.20 5.85 3.10
N MET A 101 -21.14 5.25 1.90
CA MET A 101 -22.33 4.73 1.21
C MET A 101 -22.94 3.52 1.93
N ILE A 102 -22.09 2.56 2.36
CA ILE A 102 -22.53 1.34 3.06
C ILE A 102 -21.78 1.22 4.38
N LYS A 103 -22.36 1.78 5.44
CA LYS A 103 -21.80 1.71 6.80
C LYS A 103 -21.69 0.26 7.26
N GLY A 104 -20.47 -0.21 7.54
CA GLY A 104 -20.20 -1.61 7.88
C GLY A 104 -19.91 -2.51 6.68
N THR A 105 -19.67 -1.96 5.48
CA THR A 105 -19.01 -2.71 4.41
C THR A 105 -17.62 -3.16 4.85
N LYS A 106 -17.22 -4.37 4.43
CA LYS A 106 -15.86 -4.90 4.62
C LYS A 106 -14.85 -4.32 3.62
N MET A 107 -15.32 -3.63 2.57
CA MET A 107 -14.44 -3.01 1.59
C MET A 107 -13.79 -1.77 2.21
N ALA A 108 -12.58 -1.94 2.73
CA ALA A 108 -11.73 -0.87 3.25
C ALA A 108 -10.95 -0.23 2.10
N PHE A 109 -11.63 0.64 1.35
CA PHE A 109 -11.04 1.41 0.25
C PHE A 109 -11.28 2.90 0.49
N ALA A 110 -10.22 3.71 0.42
CA ALA A 110 -10.27 5.15 0.68
C ALA A 110 -11.09 5.93 -0.36
N GLY A 111 -11.30 5.33 -1.53
CA GLY A 111 -12.07 5.91 -2.62
C GLY A 111 -11.23 6.56 -3.72
N LEU A 112 -11.82 6.72 -4.89
CA LEU A 112 -11.25 7.47 -6.01
C LEU A 112 -11.70 8.93 -5.92
N LYS A 113 -10.73 9.85 -5.92
CA LYS A 113 -10.98 11.30 -5.79
C LYS A 113 -11.19 12.02 -7.13
N LYS A 114 -10.82 11.39 -8.24
CA LYS A 114 -10.89 11.99 -9.58
C LYS A 114 -12.01 11.33 -10.36
N ASP A 115 -12.90 12.14 -10.91
CA ASP A 115 -14.02 11.66 -11.73
C ASP A 115 -13.52 10.89 -12.96
N ASP A 116 -12.43 11.35 -13.58
CA ASP A 116 -11.80 10.64 -14.71
C ASP A 116 -11.28 9.25 -14.30
N ASP A 117 -10.69 9.10 -13.10
CA ASP A 117 -10.23 7.78 -12.62
C ASP A 117 -11.43 6.82 -12.46
N ILE A 118 -12.57 7.35 -12.00
CA ILE A 118 -13.80 6.57 -11.83
C ILE A 118 -14.37 6.19 -13.20
N ALA A 119 -14.53 7.14 -14.12
CA ALA A 119 -15.03 6.88 -15.46
C ALA A 119 -14.17 5.82 -16.18
N ASN A 120 -12.85 5.95 -16.10
CA ASN A 120 -11.90 5.02 -16.71
C ASN A 120 -12.01 3.61 -16.09
N VAL A 121 -12.01 3.48 -14.76
CA VAL A 121 -12.10 2.15 -14.12
C VAL A 121 -13.46 1.49 -14.36
N LEU A 122 -14.54 2.27 -14.46
CA LEU A 122 -15.86 1.75 -14.82
C LEU A 122 -15.89 1.25 -16.27
N ALA A 123 -15.29 1.98 -17.21
CA ALA A 123 -15.15 1.52 -18.60
C ALA A 123 -14.37 0.20 -18.68
N TYR A 124 -13.26 0.09 -17.94
CA TYR A 124 -12.48 -1.14 -17.84
C TYR A 124 -13.29 -2.30 -17.22
N LEU A 125 -14.01 -2.08 -16.12
CA LEU A 125 -14.85 -3.12 -15.49
C LEU A 125 -16.04 -3.53 -16.38
N LYS A 126 -16.60 -2.59 -17.15
CA LYS A 126 -17.70 -2.87 -18.09
C LYS A 126 -17.25 -3.84 -19.18
N SER A 127 -15.98 -3.81 -19.58
CA SER A 127 -15.42 -4.78 -20.55
C SER A 127 -15.45 -6.24 -20.07
N TYR A 128 -15.60 -6.47 -18.77
CA TYR A 128 -15.75 -7.81 -18.14
C TYR A 128 -17.20 -8.13 -17.74
N SER A 129 -18.18 -7.35 -18.19
CA SER A 129 -19.61 -7.54 -17.88
C SER A 129 -20.46 -7.74 -19.15
N ALA A 130 -19.86 -8.34 -20.17
CA ALA A 130 -20.34 -8.31 -21.55
C ALA A 130 -21.58 -9.19 -21.81
N GLU A 131 -22.01 -10.04 -20.87
CA GLU A 131 -23.18 -10.90 -21.10
C GLU A 131 -24.52 -10.24 -20.69
N GLN A 132 -24.50 -9.14 -19.94
CA GLN A 132 -25.73 -8.49 -19.42
C GLN A 132 -25.96 -7.03 -19.85
N ALA A 133 -24.99 -6.38 -20.53
CA ALA A 133 -25.19 -5.05 -21.11
C ALA A 133 -26.33 -5.00 -22.15
N ALA A 134 -26.56 -6.09 -22.88
CA ALA A 134 -27.60 -6.18 -23.91
C ALA A 134 -29.04 -6.18 -23.36
N ALA A 135 -29.24 -6.48 -22.07
CA ALA A 135 -30.56 -6.43 -21.43
C ALA A 135 -30.93 -5.02 -20.90
N ALA A 136 -29.93 -4.17 -20.66
CA ALA A 136 -30.12 -2.78 -20.22
C ALA A 136 -30.12 -1.77 -21.39
N GLU A 137 -29.53 -2.11 -22.54
CA GLU A 137 -29.39 -1.24 -23.72
C GLU A 137 -30.52 -1.34 -24.76
N ALA A 138 -31.63 -2.04 -24.49
CA ALA A 138 -32.80 -2.11 -25.39
C ALA A 138 -33.69 -0.84 -25.42
N VAL A 139 -33.11 0.32 -25.08
CA VAL A 139 -33.61 1.68 -25.27
C VAL A 139 -32.33 2.52 -25.32
N VAL A 140 -31.73 2.91 -26.44
CA VAL A 140 -32.26 3.47 -27.68
C VAL A 140 -31.12 3.32 -28.71
N GLU A 141 -31.37 2.64 -29.82
CA GLU A 141 -30.43 2.47 -30.92
C GLU A 141 -30.57 3.65 -31.90
N ALA A 142 -29.46 4.27 -32.30
CA ALA A 142 -29.28 4.89 -33.62
C ALA A 142 -27.81 5.30 -33.89
N GLU A 143 -27.12 4.45 -34.66
CA GLU A 143 -25.93 4.77 -35.47
C GLU A 143 -26.30 5.64 -36.71
N PRO A 144 -25.38 5.96 -37.65
CA PRO A 144 -24.01 6.51 -37.54
C PRO A 144 -23.81 7.70 -38.51
N VAL A 145 -22.73 8.49 -38.38
CA VAL A 145 -22.13 9.23 -39.53
C VAL A 145 -20.60 9.34 -39.40
N GLU A 146 -19.92 8.62 -40.29
CA GLU A 146 -18.53 8.73 -40.77
C GLU A 146 -18.35 10.07 -41.55
N THR A 147 -17.33 10.91 -41.47
CA THR A 147 -15.90 10.77 -41.85
C THR A 147 -15.26 12.16 -41.68
N ALA A 148 -13.99 12.23 -41.26
CA ALA A 148 -13.00 13.14 -41.83
C ALA A 148 -11.59 12.69 -41.42
N GLU A 149 -10.80 12.34 -42.43
CA GLU A 149 -9.52 11.65 -42.38
C GLU A 149 -8.33 12.64 -42.37
N ALA A 150 -7.29 12.28 -41.61
CA ALA A 150 -5.83 12.54 -41.72
C ALA A 150 -5.31 14.00 -41.90
N ALA A 151 -4.13 14.41 -41.42
CA ALA A 151 -2.86 13.73 -41.06
C ALA A 151 -1.95 14.78 -40.33
N PRO A 152 -0.65 14.54 -40.03
CA PRO A 152 0.08 13.29 -39.83
C PRO A 152 1.01 13.29 -38.58
N ALA A 153 1.56 12.11 -38.33
CA ALA A 153 2.94 11.81 -37.89
C ALA A 153 3.52 12.53 -36.66
N ALA A 154 3.65 11.71 -35.60
CA ALA A 154 4.88 11.46 -34.86
C ALA A 154 6.04 12.43 -35.16
N GLU A 155 6.31 13.31 -34.21
CA GLU A 155 7.61 13.96 -34.06
C GLU A 155 8.43 13.16 -33.04
N GLU A 156 9.64 12.79 -33.46
CA GLU A 156 10.65 12.04 -32.73
C GLU A 156 10.94 12.64 -31.34
N PRO A 157 11.41 11.85 -30.36
CA PRO A 157 11.79 12.39 -29.07
C PRO A 157 12.90 13.43 -29.30
N ALA A 158 12.66 14.63 -28.76
CA ALA A 158 13.63 15.70 -28.72
C ALA A 158 14.96 15.15 -28.18
N THR A 159 15.99 15.26 -29.02
CA THR A 159 17.38 15.02 -28.67
C THR A 159 17.71 15.78 -27.39
N GLU A 160 17.89 15.06 -26.29
CA GLU A 160 18.56 15.59 -25.10
C GLU A 160 19.91 16.17 -25.54
N PRO A 161 20.29 17.38 -25.09
CA PRO A 161 21.65 17.83 -25.30
C PRO A 161 22.54 16.85 -24.56
N ALA A 162 23.41 16.17 -25.31
CA ALA A 162 24.47 15.35 -24.73
C ALA A 162 25.30 16.23 -23.80
N MET A 163 25.04 16.14 -22.49
CA MET A 163 25.85 16.82 -21.49
C MET A 163 27.25 16.22 -21.59
N ALA A 164 28.21 17.07 -21.93
CA ALA A 164 29.61 16.69 -22.00
C ALA A 164 30.02 16.15 -20.62
N VAL A 165 30.27 14.84 -20.58
CA VAL A 165 30.71 14.13 -19.40
C VAL A 165 32.20 14.44 -19.22
N GLU A 166 32.54 15.42 -18.39
CA GLU A 166 33.95 15.63 -18.05
C GLU A 166 34.46 14.42 -17.26
N ALA A 167 35.47 13.74 -17.81
CA ALA A 167 36.14 12.62 -17.16
C ALA A 167 36.82 13.08 -15.86
N SER A 168 36.75 12.24 -14.81
CA SER A 168 37.26 12.61 -13.49
C SER A 168 38.77 12.87 -13.50
N GLN A 169 39.21 13.83 -12.68
CA GLN A 169 40.63 14.11 -12.39
C GLN A 169 41.24 13.14 -11.36
N GLY A 170 40.62 11.98 -11.11
CA GLY A 170 41.11 11.00 -10.14
C GLY A 170 42.43 10.36 -10.55
N ALA A 171 43.19 9.84 -9.58
CA ALA A 171 44.53 9.27 -9.79
C ALA A 171 44.59 8.14 -10.85
N PHE A 172 43.47 7.50 -11.16
CA PHE A 172 43.34 6.44 -12.16
C PHE A 172 42.52 6.84 -13.39
N GLY A 173 41.99 8.07 -13.46
CA GLY A 173 41.17 8.57 -14.57
C GLY A 173 39.86 7.80 -14.80
N LEU A 174 39.31 7.14 -13.78
CA LEU A 174 38.05 6.37 -13.86
C LEU A 174 36.87 7.21 -13.33
N GLY A 175 35.71 7.05 -13.98
CA GLY A 175 34.46 7.70 -13.58
C GLY A 175 34.39 9.20 -13.90
N ARG A 176 33.39 9.88 -13.32
CA ARG A 176 33.20 11.34 -13.37
C ARG A 176 32.73 11.86 -12.02
N VAL A 177 32.74 13.17 -11.84
CA VAL A 177 32.15 13.80 -10.65
C VAL A 177 30.64 13.52 -10.64
N ALA A 178 30.11 13.13 -9.48
CA ALA A 178 28.67 12.96 -9.29
C ALA A 178 28.00 14.34 -9.27
N MET A 179 26.91 14.48 -10.02
CA MET A 179 26.15 15.73 -10.06
C MET A 179 25.36 15.90 -8.76
N PRO A 180 25.12 17.14 -8.31
CA PRO A 180 24.32 17.38 -7.10
C PRO A 180 22.96 16.68 -7.11
N ASP A 181 22.29 16.63 -8.27
CA ASP A 181 20.98 15.98 -8.41
C ASP A 181 21.05 14.44 -8.29
N GLU A 182 22.18 13.84 -8.67
CA GLU A 182 22.38 12.39 -8.50
C GLU A 182 22.64 12.04 -7.04
N ILE A 183 23.43 12.89 -6.37
CA ILE A 183 23.70 12.75 -4.93
C ILE A 183 22.38 12.90 -4.18
N SER A 184 21.59 13.95 -4.42
CA SER A 184 20.32 14.17 -3.71
C SER A 184 19.28 13.08 -3.97
N ALA A 185 19.29 12.45 -5.14
CA ALA A 185 18.37 11.35 -5.47
C ALA A 185 18.69 10.03 -4.75
N TRP A 186 19.96 9.79 -4.37
CA TRP A 186 20.45 8.54 -3.80
C TRP A 186 20.80 8.65 -2.32
N ASP A 187 21.41 9.76 -1.94
CA ASP A 187 21.84 10.08 -0.59
C ASP A 187 20.70 10.73 0.20
N ILE A 188 19.78 9.87 0.62
CA ILE A 188 18.61 10.21 1.41
C ILE A 188 18.76 9.77 2.88
N ASP A 189 19.99 9.54 3.33
CA ASP A 189 20.28 9.00 4.65
C ASP A 189 19.97 9.99 5.78
N ILE A 190 19.43 9.49 6.89
CA ILE A 190 19.08 10.33 8.04
C ILE A 190 19.91 9.92 9.24
N ARG A 191 20.75 10.82 9.72
CA ARG A 191 21.58 10.59 10.90
C ARG A 191 20.77 10.81 12.19
N PRO A 192 21.18 10.21 13.33
CA PRO A 192 20.49 10.37 14.61
C PRO A 192 20.32 11.81 15.08
N ASP A 193 21.19 12.74 14.66
CA ASP A 193 21.11 14.16 14.98
C ASP A 193 20.16 14.96 14.05
N GLY A 194 19.49 14.30 13.10
CA GLY A 194 18.61 14.91 12.12
C GLY A 194 19.30 15.40 10.85
N THR A 195 20.63 15.24 10.72
CA THR A 195 21.33 15.52 9.46
C THR A 195 20.75 14.65 8.34
N GLY A 196 20.39 15.28 7.21
CA GLY A 196 19.78 14.63 6.05
C GLY A 196 18.26 14.74 5.97
N LEU A 197 17.59 15.24 7.03
CA LEU A 197 16.12 15.40 7.01
C LEU A 197 15.64 16.34 5.90
N PRO A 198 14.68 15.90 5.07
CA PRO A 198 14.02 16.77 4.11
C PRO A 198 13.15 17.81 4.83
N GLU A 199 12.87 18.93 4.16
CA GLU A 199 11.82 19.84 4.63
C GLU A 199 10.47 19.12 4.61
N GLY A 200 9.68 19.31 5.64
CA GLY A 200 8.36 18.69 5.73
C GLY A 200 7.85 18.59 7.16
N LYS A 201 6.60 18.15 7.26
CA LYS A 201 5.88 17.93 8.52
C LYS A 201 4.65 17.04 8.32
N GLY A 202 4.19 16.43 9.42
CA GLY A 202 2.96 15.65 9.42
C GLY A 202 2.49 15.34 10.84
N THR A 203 1.17 15.28 11.02
CA THR A 203 0.54 14.98 12.31
C THR A 203 0.23 13.50 12.48
N VAL A 204 0.03 13.07 13.73
CA VAL A 204 -0.47 11.72 14.06
C VAL A 204 -1.78 11.44 13.33
N ALA A 205 -2.76 12.37 13.39
CA ALA A 205 -4.04 12.24 12.70
C ALA A 205 -3.93 12.14 11.17
N GLN A 206 -2.90 12.74 10.56
CA GLN A 206 -2.60 12.56 9.13
C GLN A 206 -1.96 11.20 8.83
N GLY A 207 -1.17 10.67 9.77
CA GLY A 207 -0.45 9.41 9.60
C GLY A 207 -1.34 8.17 9.69
N GLU A 208 -2.36 8.19 10.55
CA GLU A 208 -3.28 7.07 10.72
C GLU A 208 -3.90 6.56 9.40
N PRO A 209 -4.56 7.39 8.56
CA PRO A 209 -5.14 6.91 7.32
C PRO A 209 -4.08 6.39 6.34
N ILE A 210 -2.90 7.01 6.30
CA ILE A 210 -1.78 6.55 5.46
C ILE A 210 -1.32 5.16 5.92
N TYR A 211 -1.23 4.95 7.23
CA TYR A 211 -0.85 3.67 7.82
C TYR A 211 -1.89 2.59 7.52
N SER A 212 -3.18 2.91 7.68
CA SER A 212 -4.28 1.98 7.39
C SER A 212 -4.25 1.54 5.92
N ASP A 213 -4.03 2.47 5.00
CA ASP A 213 -4.05 2.20 3.56
C ASP A 213 -2.79 1.46 3.06
N ASN A 214 -1.63 1.75 3.64
CA ASN A 214 -0.34 1.31 3.07
C ASN A 214 0.44 0.31 3.94
N CYS A 215 0.09 0.17 5.22
CA CYS A 215 0.90 -0.56 6.21
C CYS A 215 0.12 -1.68 6.93
N ALA A 216 -1.13 -1.42 7.31
CA ALA A 216 -1.89 -2.27 8.22
C ALA A 216 -2.14 -3.70 7.70
N VAL A 217 -2.22 -3.88 6.37
CA VAL A 217 -2.38 -5.21 5.75
C VAL A 217 -1.30 -6.21 6.17
N CYS A 218 -0.09 -5.72 6.44
CA CYS A 218 1.02 -6.52 6.95
C CYS A 218 1.27 -6.26 8.43
N HIS A 219 1.17 -5.02 8.89
CA HIS A 219 1.61 -4.65 10.23
C HIS A 219 0.51 -4.65 11.30
N GLY A 220 -0.72 -5.03 10.96
CA GLY A 220 -1.87 -4.96 11.88
C GLY A 220 -2.42 -3.54 11.95
N ASP A 221 -3.62 -3.38 12.51
CA ASP A 221 -4.28 -2.07 12.57
C ASP A 221 -3.58 -1.11 13.55
N PHE A 222 -2.89 -1.66 14.55
CA PHE A 222 -2.20 -0.93 15.61
C PHE A 222 -0.71 -1.30 15.72
N GLY A 223 -0.11 -1.85 14.66
CA GLY A 223 1.30 -2.27 14.68
C GLY A 223 1.58 -3.60 15.37
N GLU A 224 0.55 -4.39 15.70
CA GLU A 224 0.66 -5.69 16.37
C GLU A 224 1.19 -6.83 15.46
N GLY A 225 1.32 -6.57 14.16
CA GLY A 225 1.74 -7.53 13.13
C GLY A 225 0.60 -8.46 12.68
N ALA A 226 0.36 -8.54 11.38
CA ALA A 226 -0.59 -9.49 10.79
C ALA A 226 0.11 -10.82 10.46
N GLY A 227 -0.28 -11.90 11.13
CA GLY A 227 0.26 -13.24 10.87
C GLY A 227 1.73 -13.38 11.28
N ARG A 228 2.64 -13.41 10.30
CA ARG A 228 4.11 -13.51 10.53
C ARG A 228 4.89 -12.27 10.12
N TRP A 229 4.19 -11.21 9.75
CA TRP A 229 4.82 -9.93 9.44
C TRP A 229 5.35 -9.24 10.71
N PRO A 230 6.33 -8.34 10.58
CA PRO A 230 6.93 -7.68 11.73
C PRO A 230 5.93 -6.88 12.58
N VAL A 231 6.07 -7.03 13.88
CA VAL A 231 5.41 -6.20 14.90
C VAL A 231 6.13 -4.85 14.99
N LEU A 232 5.39 -3.75 14.88
CA LEU A 232 5.91 -2.39 14.92
C LEU A 232 5.72 -1.69 16.27
N ALA A 233 4.73 -2.13 17.05
CA ALA A 233 4.39 -1.54 18.35
C ALA A 233 4.17 -2.59 19.46
N GLY A 234 4.43 -2.19 20.70
CA GLY A 234 4.35 -3.05 21.88
C GLY A 234 5.70 -3.70 22.26
N GLY A 235 5.68 -4.63 23.22
CA GLY A 235 6.89 -5.34 23.66
C GLY A 235 7.74 -4.63 24.71
N GLN A 236 7.22 -3.55 25.31
CA GLN A 236 7.82 -2.91 26.48
C GLN A 236 8.09 -3.95 27.58
N ASP A 237 9.22 -3.79 28.27
CA ASP A 237 9.70 -4.68 29.34
C ASP A 237 9.84 -6.17 28.93
N SER A 238 10.04 -6.43 27.63
CA SER A 238 10.20 -7.80 27.13
C SER A 238 11.65 -8.20 26.85
N LEU A 239 12.61 -7.27 26.84
CA LEU A 239 13.98 -7.51 26.37
C LEU A 239 14.76 -8.57 27.18
N LEU A 240 14.36 -8.81 28.44
CA LEU A 240 14.97 -9.81 29.32
C LEU A 240 14.20 -11.14 29.37
N ARG A 241 13.10 -11.28 28.63
CA ARG A 241 12.32 -12.52 28.58
C ARG A 241 12.96 -13.50 27.61
N ASP A 242 12.66 -14.79 27.76
CA ASP A 242 13.15 -15.86 26.87
C ASP A 242 12.82 -15.61 25.39
N ARG A 243 11.71 -14.91 25.11
CA ARG A 243 11.28 -14.52 23.76
C ARG A 243 10.91 -13.03 23.75
N PRO A 244 11.89 -12.13 23.55
CA PRO A 244 11.65 -10.69 23.56
C PRO A 244 10.87 -10.26 22.30
N VAL A 245 10.03 -9.23 22.46
CA VAL A 245 9.29 -8.57 21.36
C VAL A 245 9.97 -7.23 21.11
N LYS A 246 10.77 -7.18 20.04
CA LYS A 246 11.67 -6.05 19.73
C LYS A 246 11.04 -5.18 18.64
N THR A 247 10.51 -4.04 19.04
CA THR A 247 9.75 -3.10 18.18
C THR A 247 10.42 -1.73 18.16
N ILE A 248 9.77 -0.76 17.51
CA ILE A 248 10.22 0.64 17.52
C ILE A 248 10.28 1.15 18.96
N GLY A 249 9.18 1.04 19.72
CA GLY A 249 9.09 1.56 21.09
C GLY A 249 9.84 0.74 22.14
N SER A 250 10.06 -0.56 21.91
CA SER A 250 10.73 -1.41 22.91
C SER A 250 12.23 -1.57 22.70
N TYR A 251 12.73 -1.38 21.48
CA TYR A 251 14.11 -1.76 21.15
C TYR A 251 14.88 -0.71 20.34
N TRP A 252 14.26 0.00 19.40
CA TRP A 252 15.03 0.85 18.49
C TRP A 252 15.63 2.07 19.21
N PRO A 253 16.86 2.50 18.87
CA PRO A 253 17.51 3.60 19.58
C PRO A 253 17.15 4.98 19.02
N TYR A 254 16.89 5.10 17.72
CA TYR A 254 16.77 6.40 17.06
C TYR A 254 15.55 6.48 16.15
N LEU A 255 14.86 7.63 16.23
CA LEU A 255 13.75 7.95 15.33
C LEU A 255 14.22 8.12 13.88
N SER A 256 15.46 8.57 13.66
CA SER A 256 16.07 8.71 12.34
C SER A 256 16.02 7.42 11.53
N THR A 257 16.25 6.27 12.19
CA THR A 257 16.20 4.95 11.54
C THR A 257 14.78 4.61 11.09
N VAL A 258 13.76 5.00 11.87
CA VAL A 258 12.34 4.81 11.50
C VAL A 258 12.04 5.61 10.24
N PHE A 259 12.38 6.90 10.25
CA PHE A 259 12.12 7.81 9.13
C PHE A 259 12.86 7.38 7.84
N ASP A 260 14.17 7.15 7.90
CA ASP A 260 14.98 6.72 6.75
C ASP A 260 14.46 5.41 6.18
N TYR A 261 14.24 4.41 7.03
CA TYR A 261 13.78 3.09 6.58
C TYR A 261 12.39 3.13 5.95
N VAL A 262 11.44 3.86 6.56
CA VAL A 262 10.09 4.02 5.99
C VAL A 262 10.18 4.73 4.63
N ARG A 263 10.90 5.86 4.55
CA ARG A 263 11.08 6.62 3.30
C ARG A 263 11.75 5.81 2.19
N ARG A 264 12.76 5.01 2.55
CA ARG A 264 13.64 4.33 1.60
C ARG A 264 13.10 2.98 1.15
N ALA A 265 12.44 2.24 2.03
CA ALA A 265 12.18 0.82 1.85
C ALA A 265 10.71 0.40 2.05
N MET A 266 9.83 1.31 2.47
CA MET A 266 8.41 1.04 2.64
C MET A 266 7.54 1.90 1.70
N PRO A 267 6.33 1.45 1.35
CA PRO A 267 5.75 0.12 1.63
C PRO A 267 6.50 -1.04 0.94
N PHE A 268 6.45 -2.24 1.54
CA PHE A 268 7.12 -3.41 0.95
C PHE A 268 6.48 -3.77 -0.40
N GLY A 269 7.28 -3.72 -1.47
CA GLY A 269 6.82 -3.92 -2.85
C GLY A 269 6.52 -2.63 -3.62
N ASP A 270 6.51 -1.48 -2.94
CA ASP A 270 6.28 -0.15 -3.52
C ASP A 270 7.13 0.93 -2.82
N ALA A 271 8.41 0.61 -2.55
CA ALA A 271 9.30 1.49 -1.81
C ALA A 271 9.52 2.84 -2.53
N ARG A 272 9.71 3.92 -1.75
CA ARG A 272 9.85 5.30 -2.23
C ARG A 272 8.61 5.89 -2.92
N SER A 273 7.42 5.33 -2.68
CA SER A 273 6.16 5.88 -3.23
C SER A 273 5.53 6.99 -2.39
N LEU A 274 5.98 7.16 -1.14
CA LEU A 274 5.47 8.15 -0.19
C LEU A 274 6.22 9.48 -0.30
N SER A 275 5.51 10.59 -0.08
CA SER A 275 6.13 11.92 0.01
C SER A 275 6.84 12.12 1.36
N ASP A 276 7.72 13.12 1.45
CA ASP A 276 8.43 13.42 2.70
C ASP A 276 7.46 13.79 3.84
N ASP A 277 6.37 14.51 3.54
CA ASP A 277 5.30 14.83 4.51
C ASP A 277 4.52 13.58 4.96
N ASP A 278 4.24 12.64 4.04
CA ASP A 278 3.59 11.36 4.38
C ASP A 278 4.46 10.55 5.35
N VAL A 279 5.79 10.55 5.14
CA VAL A 279 6.72 9.85 6.03
C VAL A 279 6.79 10.54 7.40
N TYR A 280 6.75 11.88 7.47
CA TYR A 280 6.64 12.59 8.75
C TYR A 280 5.36 12.20 9.50
N ALA A 281 4.22 12.22 8.81
CA ALA A 281 2.92 11.85 9.39
C ALA A 281 2.90 10.39 9.88
N LEU A 282 3.39 9.44 9.06
CA LEU A 282 3.53 8.04 9.45
C LEU A 282 4.46 7.85 10.65
N THR A 283 5.59 8.57 10.69
CA THR A 283 6.53 8.49 11.80
C THR A 283 5.89 9.01 13.09
N ALA A 284 5.11 10.11 13.02
CA ALA A 284 4.32 10.61 14.15
C ALA A 284 3.30 9.57 14.62
N TYR A 285 2.57 8.94 13.70
CA TYR A 285 1.60 7.89 14.03
C TYR A 285 2.26 6.64 14.64
N LEU A 286 3.42 6.22 14.13
CA LEU A 286 4.19 5.12 14.73
C LEU A 286 4.70 5.46 16.13
N MET A 287 5.02 6.73 16.41
CA MET A 287 5.33 7.19 17.76
C MET A 287 4.10 7.09 18.67
N TYR A 288 2.93 7.48 18.18
CA TYR A 288 1.66 7.35 18.90
C TYR A 288 1.33 5.89 19.24
N LEU A 289 1.44 4.97 18.27
CA LEU A 289 1.24 3.53 18.51
C LEU A 289 2.19 2.93 19.56
N ASN A 290 3.34 3.58 19.79
CA ASN A 290 4.35 3.14 20.74
C ASN A 290 4.35 3.92 22.06
N ASP A 291 3.30 4.70 22.33
CA ASP A 291 3.15 5.54 23.52
C ASP A 291 4.31 6.53 23.73
N ILE A 292 4.98 6.95 22.63
CA ILE A 292 6.05 7.96 22.66
C ILE A 292 5.43 9.37 22.66
N VAL A 293 4.27 9.52 22.01
CA VAL A 293 3.41 10.71 22.05
C VAL A 293 1.97 10.26 22.27
N ASP A 294 1.16 11.09 22.92
CA ASP A 294 -0.22 10.80 23.29
C ASP A 294 -1.27 11.73 22.64
N ASP A 295 -0.81 12.78 21.94
CA ASP A 295 -1.65 13.76 21.27
C ASP A 295 -1.81 13.45 19.77
N GLU A 296 -3.05 13.25 19.31
CA GLU A 296 -3.39 13.04 17.89
C GLU A 296 -3.08 14.26 17.01
N GLU A 297 -2.94 15.45 17.61
CA GLU A 297 -2.58 16.69 16.93
C GLU A 297 -1.06 16.95 16.95
N PHE A 298 -0.27 16.06 17.54
CA PHE A 298 1.19 16.18 17.54
C PHE A 298 1.73 16.23 16.11
N GLU A 299 2.39 17.33 15.75
CA GLU A 299 3.05 17.53 14.44
C GLU A 299 4.54 17.22 14.56
N LEU A 300 4.98 16.16 13.88
CA LEU A 300 6.40 15.91 13.67
C LEU A 300 6.88 16.74 12.48
N SER A 301 8.04 17.39 12.61
CA SER A 301 8.64 18.18 11.56
C SER A 301 10.17 18.12 11.65
N LYS A 302 10.86 18.56 10.61
CA LYS A 302 12.31 18.75 10.65
C LYS A 302 12.78 19.56 11.86
N ALA A 303 12.00 20.55 12.29
CA ALA A 303 12.37 21.47 13.36
C ALA A 303 12.39 20.84 14.75
N ASN A 304 11.53 19.84 15.02
CA ASN A 304 11.43 19.18 16.32
C ASN A 304 11.96 17.74 16.33
N PHE A 305 12.21 17.12 15.18
CA PHE A 305 12.62 15.72 15.04
C PHE A 305 13.78 15.32 15.98
N ALA A 306 14.87 16.09 15.99
CA ALA A 306 16.08 15.77 16.74
C ALA A 306 15.90 15.86 18.28
N SER A 307 14.79 16.43 18.75
CA SER A 307 14.46 16.49 20.18
C SER A 307 13.79 15.21 20.70
N ILE A 308 13.30 14.35 19.81
CA ILE A 308 12.62 13.11 20.17
C ILE A 308 13.63 12.01 20.46
N ARG A 309 13.48 11.33 21.60
CA ARG A 309 14.36 10.23 22.06
C ARG A 309 13.53 8.98 22.23
N LEU A 310 13.99 7.84 21.68
CA LEU A 310 13.30 6.57 21.85
C LEU A 310 13.68 5.93 23.20
N PRO A 311 12.80 5.11 23.81
CA PRO A 311 13.03 4.58 25.16
C PRO A 311 14.31 3.76 25.34
N ASN A 312 14.83 3.17 24.25
CA ASN A 312 15.97 2.25 24.30
C ASN A 312 17.27 2.85 23.71
N GLU A 313 17.35 4.17 23.57
CA GLU A 313 18.50 4.85 22.95
C GLU A 313 19.85 4.52 23.62
N ASP A 314 19.91 4.53 24.95
CA ASP A 314 21.16 4.37 25.70
C ASP A 314 21.63 2.90 25.85
N ASN A 315 20.84 1.93 25.38
CA ASN A 315 21.07 0.50 25.66
C ASN A 315 21.78 -0.25 24.52
N PHE A 316 22.45 0.48 23.63
CA PHE A 316 23.31 -0.09 22.60
C PHE A 316 24.76 0.26 22.87
N ILE A 317 25.63 -0.75 22.81
CA ILE A 317 27.07 -0.59 22.98
C ILE A 317 27.80 -1.01 21.70
N PRO A 318 28.97 -0.42 21.41
CA PRO A 318 29.89 -0.97 20.43
C PRO A 318 30.25 -2.42 20.78
N ASP A 319 30.55 -3.20 19.76
CA ASP A 319 31.01 -4.58 19.92
C ASP A 319 32.20 -4.67 20.89
N ASP A 320 31.97 -5.32 22.02
CA ASP A 320 32.94 -5.51 23.10
C ASP A 320 33.39 -6.97 23.22
N ARG A 321 33.09 -7.84 22.25
CA ARG A 321 33.43 -9.28 22.29
C ARG A 321 34.89 -9.52 22.65
N LEU A 322 35.82 -8.71 22.13
CA LEU A 322 37.26 -8.85 22.40
C LEU A 322 37.67 -8.57 23.86
N SER A 323 36.76 -8.00 24.66
CA SER A 323 36.95 -7.82 26.11
C SER A 323 36.51 -9.05 26.91
N GLU A 324 35.68 -9.93 26.34
CA GLU A 324 35.26 -11.15 27.02
C GLU A 324 36.40 -12.17 27.08
N PRO A 325 36.60 -12.84 28.23
CA PRO A 325 37.65 -13.84 28.39
C PRO A 325 37.61 -14.97 27.35
N HIS A 326 36.44 -15.29 26.82
CA HIS A 326 36.23 -16.38 25.85
C HIS A 326 36.66 -16.04 24.41
N TYR A 327 36.79 -14.75 24.08
CA TYR A 327 37.22 -14.30 22.75
C TYR A 327 38.59 -13.61 22.78
N ALA A 328 39.29 -13.68 23.91
CA ALA A 328 40.64 -13.15 24.05
C ALA A 328 41.58 -13.80 23.01
N LYS A 329 42.46 -12.99 22.42
CA LYS A 329 43.49 -13.51 21.50
C LYS A 329 44.49 -14.38 22.27
N GLY A 330 44.92 -15.50 21.66
CA GLY A 330 45.94 -16.37 22.23
C GLY A 330 45.42 -17.37 23.27
N LEU A 331 44.11 -17.65 23.28
CA LEU A 331 43.56 -18.78 24.01
C LEU A 331 44.07 -20.09 23.40
N GLU A 332 44.76 -20.88 24.21
CA GLU A 332 45.17 -22.24 23.84
C GLU A 332 44.00 -23.20 24.11
N PRO A 333 43.56 -23.99 23.11
CA PRO A 333 42.50 -24.97 23.32
C PRO A 333 42.96 -26.06 24.30
N CYS A 334 42.03 -26.62 25.06
CA CYS A 334 42.31 -27.83 25.81
C CYS A 334 42.51 -29.00 24.83
N MET A 335 43.60 -29.75 25.02
CA MET A 335 43.98 -30.87 24.14
C MET A 335 43.66 -32.26 24.73
N SER A 336 43.55 -32.37 26.06
CA SER A 336 43.33 -33.65 26.75
C SER A 336 42.52 -33.46 28.04
N ASP A 337 41.66 -34.43 28.36
CA ASP A 337 40.88 -34.48 29.61
C ASP A 337 40.01 -33.22 29.87
N CYS A 338 39.48 -32.63 28.80
CA CYS A 338 38.87 -31.29 28.81
C CYS A 338 37.53 -31.18 29.53
N LYS A 339 36.81 -32.30 29.67
CA LYS A 339 35.54 -32.36 30.40
C LYS A 339 35.60 -33.54 31.37
N PRO A 340 35.36 -33.31 32.68
CA PRO A 340 35.21 -34.41 33.61
C PRO A 340 33.88 -35.13 33.35
N GLY A 341 33.92 -36.45 33.26
CA GLY A 341 32.74 -37.30 33.11
C GLY A 341 32.26 -37.49 31.67
N PRO A 342 31.16 -38.24 31.48
CA PRO A 342 30.67 -38.56 30.15
C PRO A 342 30.10 -37.34 29.41
N VAL A 343 30.14 -37.41 28.09
CA VAL A 343 29.38 -36.51 27.22
C VAL A 343 27.95 -37.02 27.11
N GLU A 344 26.98 -36.11 27.25
CA GLU A 344 25.56 -36.41 27.18
C GLU A 344 24.91 -35.60 26.06
N ILE A 345 24.02 -36.23 25.31
CA ILE A 345 23.27 -35.58 24.24
C ILE A 345 22.08 -34.84 24.86
N THR A 346 22.08 -33.51 24.79
CA THR A 346 21.03 -32.65 25.36
C THR A 346 19.97 -32.22 24.35
N ALA A 347 20.27 -32.26 23.06
CA ALA A 347 19.34 -31.90 21.99
C ALA A 347 19.65 -32.69 20.70
N ARG A 348 18.62 -32.96 19.89
CA ARG A 348 18.74 -33.54 18.55
C ARG A 348 17.88 -32.74 17.58
N ALA A 349 18.47 -32.23 16.49
CA ALA A 349 17.75 -31.44 15.49
C ALA A 349 16.56 -32.22 14.87
N GLN A 350 16.73 -33.54 14.72
CA GLN A 350 15.68 -34.47 14.26
C GLN A 350 14.41 -34.48 15.13
N ILE A 351 14.45 -33.93 16.36
CA ILE A 351 13.26 -33.82 17.20
C ILE A 351 12.38 -32.64 16.76
N ILE A 352 12.98 -31.56 16.24
CA ILE A 352 12.24 -30.37 15.79
C ILE A 352 11.67 -30.60 14.39
N ASP A 353 12.42 -31.29 13.54
CA ASP A 353 11.95 -31.81 12.23
C ASP A 353 11.31 -30.76 11.31
N VAL A 354 12.04 -29.65 11.12
CA VAL A 354 11.63 -28.53 10.23
C VAL A 354 12.62 -28.29 9.09
N THR A 355 13.57 -29.19 8.90
CA THR A 355 14.53 -29.14 7.79
C THR A 355 13.84 -29.69 6.54
N PRO A 356 13.81 -28.95 5.41
CA PRO A 356 13.18 -29.45 4.18
C PRO A 356 13.77 -30.79 3.75
N GLU A 357 12.88 -31.74 3.43
CA GLU A 357 13.26 -33.04 2.88
C GLU A 357 13.29 -32.98 1.35
N GLY A 358 14.14 -33.81 0.75
CA GLY A 358 14.17 -34.04 -0.69
C GLY A 358 13.09 -35.01 -1.09
N GLU A 359 12.48 -34.79 -2.26
CA GLU A 359 11.59 -35.79 -2.84
C GLU A 359 12.42 -37.03 -3.23
N GLY A 360 12.36 -38.07 -2.39
CA GLY A 360 13.02 -39.35 -2.62
C GLY A 360 14.27 -39.55 -1.76
N ASP A 361 14.36 -40.75 -1.18
CA ASP A 361 15.54 -41.23 -0.47
C ASP A 361 16.81 -40.87 -1.25
N GLU A 362 17.71 -40.19 -0.55
CA GLU A 362 19.01 -39.72 -1.03
C GLU A 362 18.93 -38.52 -2.00
N ASN A 363 19.19 -37.33 -1.45
CA ASN A 363 19.89 -36.21 -2.10
C ASN A 363 19.10 -34.90 -2.36
N SER A 364 18.44 -34.35 -1.34
CA SER A 364 18.38 -32.88 -1.19
C SER A 364 19.56 -32.40 -0.33
N GLY A 365 20.77 -32.46 -0.90
CA GLY A 365 21.97 -31.80 -0.35
C GLY A 365 22.74 -32.58 0.74
N GLY A 366 22.49 -33.88 0.89
CA GLY A 366 23.14 -34.75 1.88
C GLY A 366 24.47 -35.36 1.44
N GLY A 367 25.31 -34.61 0.72
CA GLY A 367 26.66 -35.04 0.34
C GLY A 367 27.69 -34.05 0.85
N ILE A 368 28.19 -34.26 2.07
CA ILE A 368 29.49 -33.73 2.48
C ILE A 368 30.37 -34.97 2.60
N ASP A 369 31.35 -35.08 1.70
CA ASP A 369 32.42 -36.09 1.74
C ASP A 369 33.12 -36.16 3.12
#